data_AF-A0AAD7RJN3-F1
#
_entry.id   AF-A0AAD7RJN3-F1
#
_cell.length_a   1.000
_cell.length_b   1.000
_cell.length_c   1.000
_cell.angle_alpha   90.00
_cell.angle_beta   90.00
_cell.angle_gamma   90.00
#
_symmetry.space_group_name_H-M   'P 1'
#
loop_
_entity.id
_entity.type
_entity.pdbx_description
1 polymer ?
#
loop_
_entity_poly.entity_id
_entity_poly.type
_entity_poly.pdbx_seq_one_letter_code
_entity_poly.pdbx_strand_id
1 'polypeptide(L)'
;MAVWAKVLLGLVGAAVVITLIAVPTAIYLNKEEQGDSQRTFTLDDYFNNTINYKSYNMRWISDKEYLHKTREGAVVLHHMDTGNTSEFLSRNIFDEEKASDYLVSADRKYVCFESNYTKQWRHSFNASYSIFDMASLKVIESQIPQQVQYLEWAPTGNKLGVATPITLGKWEVISISKLTKDAM
;
A
#
# COMPACT_ATOMS: atom_id res chain seq x y z
N MET A 1 -69.66 -5.67 -53.71
CA MET A 1 -69.01 -4.76 -52.73
C MET A 1 -68.91 -5.34 -51.32
N ALA A 2 -69.86 -6.14 -50.82
CA ALA A 2 -69.84 -6.67 -49.45
C ALA A 2 -68.74 -7.72 -49.14
N VAL A 3 -68.28 -8.48 -50.14
CA VAL A 3 -67.25 -9.53 -49.95
C VAL A 3 -65.88 -8.92 -49.65
N TRP A 4 -65.48 -7.90 -50.41
CA TRP A 4 -64.22 -7.18 -50.23
C TRP A 4 -64.12 -6.49 -48.86
N ALA A 5 -65.23 -5.97 -48.34
CA ALA A 5 -65.29 -5.38 -47.00
C ALA A 5 -65.01 -6.41 -45.89
N LYS A 6 -65.51 -7.65 -46.03
CA LYS A 6 -65.25 -8.73 -45.06
C LYS A 6 -63.80 -9.21 -45.10
N VAL A 7 -63.19 -9.26 -46.28
CA VAL A 7 -61.77 -9.60 -46.44
C VAL A 7 -60.87 -8.53 -45.83
N LEU A 8 -61.18 -7.25 -46.05
CA LEU A 8 -60.48 -6.13 -45.42
C LEU A 8 -60.59 -6.16 -43.88
N LEU A 9 -61.77 -6.43 -43.35
CA LEU A 9 -61.98 -6.53 -41.91
C LEU A 9 -61.20 -7.69 -41.28
N GLY A 10 -61.15 -8.84 -41.97
CA GLY A 10 -60.34 -10.00 -41.56
C GLY A 10 -58.84 -9.72 -41.56
N LEU A 11 -58.34 -9.00 -42.58
CA LEU A 11 -56.94 -8.57 -42.66
C LEU A 11 -56.56 -7.59 -41.55
N VAL A 12 -57.43 -6.63 -41.26
CA VAL A 12 -57.22 -5.68 -40.15
C VAL A 12 -57.22 -6.41 -38.81
N GLY A 13 -58.15 -7.34 -38.60
CA GLY A 13 -58.19 -8.18 -37.39
C GLY A 13 -56.91 -9.00 -37.20
N ALA A 14 -56.43 -9.65 -38.26
CA ALA A 14 -55.18 -10.41 -38.23
C ALA A 14 -53.97 -9.52 -37.93
N ALA A 15 -53.89 -8.33 -38.55
CA ALA A 15 -52.82 -7.38 -38.28
C ALA A 15 -52.81 -6.93 -36.81
N VAL A 16 -53.96 -6.64 -36.22
CA VAL A 16 -54.07 -6.25 -34.80
C VAL A 16 -53.59 -7.38 -33.89
N VAL A 17 -53.99 -8.63 -34.14
CA VAL A 17 -53.55 -9.78 -33.32
C VAL A 17 -52.03 -9.98 -33.44
N ILE A 18 -51.47 -9.88 -34.64
CA ILE A 18 -50.01 -10.00 -34.84
C ILE A 18 -49.27 -8.91 -34.07
N THR A 19 -49.74 -7.67 -34.11
CA THR A 19 -49.10 -6.56 -33.37
C THR A 19 -49.19 -6.74 -31.85
N LEU A 20 -50.32 -7.22 -31.34
CA LEU A 20 -50.52 -7.50 -29.92
C LEU A 20 -49.64 -8.62 -29.38
N ILE A 21 -49.18 -9.54 -30.24
CA ILE A 21 -48.26 -10.61 -29.86
C ILE A 21 -46.81 -10.15 -30.07
N ALA A 22 -46.50 -9.60 -31.24
CA ALA A 22 -45.14 -9.26 -31.65
C ALA A 22 -44.53 -8.12 -30.84
N VAL A 23 -45.32 -7.10 -30.45
CA VAL A 23 -44.80 -5.95 -29.69
C VAL A 23 -44.41 -6.36 -28.26
N PRO A 24 -45.27 -7.05 -27.49
CA PRO A 24 -44.88 -7.52 -26.16
C PRO A 24 -43.73 -8.53 -26.20
N THR A 25 -43.71 -9.46 -27.16
CA THR A 25 -42.60 -10.43 -27.28
C THR A 25 -41.29 -9.75 -27.63
N ALA A 26 -41.29 -8.77 -28.54
CA ALA A 26 -40.09 -7.99 -28.85
C ALA A 26 -39.57 -7.22 -27.62
N ILE A 27 -40.46 -6.62 -26.83
CA ILE A 27 -40.08 -5.91 -25.59
C ILE A 27 -39.52 -6.90 -24.55
N TYR A 28 -40.13 -8.08 -24.41
CA TYR A 28 -39.71 -9.07 -23.43
C TYR A 28 -38.36 -9.72 -23.80
N LEU A 29 -38.15 -10.05 -25.08
CA LEU A 29 -36.88 -10.60 -25.58
C LEU A 29 -35.74 -9.59 -25.50
N ASN A 30 -36.01 -8.31 -25.81
CA ASN A 30 -35.01 -7.25 -25.72
C ASN A 30 -34.60 -6.98 -24.25
N LYS A 31 -35.49 -7.26 -23.30
CA LYS A 31 -35.19 -7.18 -21.87
C LYS A 31 -34.30 -8.33 -21.35
N GLU A 32 -34.36 -9.50 -21.98
CA GLU A 32 -33.47 -10.64 -21.67
C GLU A 32 -32.08 -10.48 -22.28
N GLU A 33 -31.95 -9.89 -23.47
CA GLU A 33 -30.64 -9.53 -24.05
C GLU A 33 -29.96 -8.38 -23.28
N GLN A 34 -30.74 -7.57 -22.57
CA GLN A 34 -30.25 -6.60 -21.60
C GLN A 34 -29.98 -7.25 -20.22
N GLY A 35 -29.60 -8.53 -20.20
CA GLY A 35 -28.95 -9.14 -19.06
C GLY A 35 -27.71 -8.32 -18.72
N ASP A 36 -27.67 -7.80 -17.50
CA ASP A 36 -26.62 -6.95 -16.93
C ASP A 36 -25.24 -7.34 -17.49
N SER A 37 -24.75 -6.60 -18.48
CA SER A 37 -23.47 -6.87 -19.14
C SER A 37 -22.37 -6.43 -18.17
N GLN A 38 -22.25 -7.13 -17.06
CA GLN A 38 -21.27 -6.89 -16.04
C GLN A 38 -19.91 -7.05 -16.71
N ARG A 39 -19.14 -5.96 -16.76
CA ARG A 39 -17.83 -6.01 -17.42
C ARG A 39 -16.99 -7.10 -16.73
N THR A 40 -16.32 -7.92 -17.52
CA THR A 40 -15.35 -8.88 -17.01
C THR A 40 -14.05 -8.16 -16.62
N PHE A 41 -13.26 -8.78 -15.73
CA PHE A 41 -11.94 -8.25 -15.39
C PHE A 41 -11.03 -8.26 -16.62
N THR A 42 -10.42 -7.10 -16.90
CA THR A 42 -9.44 -6.97 -17.97
C THR A 42 -8.02 -6.95 -17.41
N LEU A 43 -7.03 -7.12 -18.29
CA LEU A 43 -5.62 -6.97 -17.92
C LEU A 43 -5.31 -5.53 -17.45
N ASP A 44 -6.00 -4.53 -18.01
CA ASP A 44 -5.85 -3.14 -17.59
C ASP A 44 -6.25 -2.92 -16.14
N ASP A 45 -7.25 -3.65 -15.63
CA ASP A 45 -7.67 -3.55 -14.23
C ASP A 45 -6.58 -4.00 -13.25
N TYR A 46 -5.76 -4.97 -13.66
CA TYR A 46 -4.61 -5.43 -12.88
C TYR A 46 -3.52 -4.36 -12.81
N PHE A 47 -3.24 -3.65 -13.91
CA PHE A 47 -2.19 -2.63 -13.96
C PHE A 47 -2.61 -1.26 -13.43
N ASN A 48 -3.89 -0.88 -13.54
CA ASN A 48 -4.41 0.41 -13.10
C ASN A 48 -4.73 0.50 -11.60
N ASN A 49 -4.34 -0.50 -10.80
CA ASN A 49 -4.54 -0.50 -9.35
C ASN A 49 -6.03 -0.47 -8.92
N THR A 50 -6.97 -0.74 -9.85
CA THR A 50 -8.43 -0.69 -9.62
C THR A 50 -8.89 -1.77 -8.64
N ILE A 51 -8.28 -2.95 -8.71
CA ILE A 51 -8.68 -4.14 -7.95
C ILE A 51 -7.67 -4.53 -6.85
N ASN A 52 -6.65 -3.71 -6.62
CA ASN A 52 -5.63 -4.04 -5.63
C ASN A 52 -6.13 -3.81 -4.21
N TYR A 53 -5.80 -4.75 -3.33
CA TYR A 53 -6.09 -4.62 -1.90
C TYR A 53 -5.29 -3.46 -1.31
N LYS A 54 -5.90 -2.74 -0.37
CA LYS A 54 -5.25 -1.68 0.39
C LYS A 54 -4.76 -2.28 1.70
N SER A 55 -3.47 -2.18 1.97
CA SER A 55 -2.90 -2.51 3.28
C SER A 55 -2.84 -1.26 4.16
N TYR A 56 -2.89 -1.48 5.47
CA TYR A 56 -2.69 -0.44 6.48
C TYR A 56 -1.44 -0.80 7.28
N ASN A 57 -0.31 -0.17 6.93
CA ASN A 57 0.94 -0.37 7.65
C ASN A 57 0.92 0.44 8.95
N MET A 58 0.91 -0.27 10.07
CA MET A 58 0.92 0.28 11.42
C MET A 58 2.21 -0.13 12.13
N ARG A 59 2.89 0.82 12.78
CA ARG A 59 4.10 0.59 13.56
C ARG A 59 3.87 0.93 15.02
N TRP A 60 3.81 -0.07 15.88
CA TRP A 60 3.67 0.13 17.33
C TRP A 60 4.91 0.80 17.92
N ILE A 61 4.69 1.79 18.78
CA ILE A 61 5.75 2.47 19.54
C ILE A 61 5.49 2.46 21.07
N SER A 62 4.31 1.99 21.47
CA SER A 62 3.89 1.69 22.85
C SER A 62 2.63 0.82 22.77
N ASP A 63 2.17 0.31 23.90
CA ASP A 63 0.96 -0.52 24.02
C ASP A 63 -0.32 0.21 23.53
N LYS A 64 -0.28 1.54 23.48
CA LYS A 64 -1.44 2.41 23.21
C LYS A 64 -1.22 3.38 22.06
N GLU A 65 -0.07 3.32 21.42
CA GLU A 65 0.35 4.31 20.44
C GLU A 65 1.02 3.64 19.25
N TYR A 66 0.61 4.07 18.06
CA TYR A 66 1.19 3.59 16.82
C TYR A 66 1.40 4.72 15.82
N LEU A 67 2.35 4.51 14.92
CA LEU A 67 2.64 5.38 13.80
C LEU A 67 2.06 4.81 12.51
N HIS A 68 1.53 5.69 11.68
CA HIS A 68 1.05 5.35 10.35
C HIS A 68 1.51 6.42 9.35
N LYS A 69 2.11 5.97 8.24
CA LYS A 69 2.45 6.86 7.13
C LYS A 69 1.23 7.00 6.22
N THR A 70 0.73 8.22 6.10
CA THR A 70 -0.44 8.52 5.28
C THR A 70 -0.09 8.49 3.80
N ARG A 71 -1.10 8.49 2.93
CA ARG A 71 -0.92 8.50 1.46
C ARG A 71 -0.26 9.79 0.99
N GLU A 72 -0.46 10.87 1.73
CA GLU A 72 0.12 12.19 1.50
C GLU A 72 1.61 12.25 1.87
N GLY A 73 2.13 11.23 2.58
CA GLY A 73 3.54 11.07 2.88
C GLY A 73 3.96 11.47 4.29
N ALA A 74 3.06 12.08 5.08
CA ALA A 74 3.31 12.41 6.48
C ALA A 74 3.18 11.17 7.38
N VAL A 75 3.85 11.18 8.53
CA VAL A 75 3.69 10.15 9.57
C VAL A 75 2.86 10.73 10.70
N VAL A 76 1.78 10.05 11.02
CA VAL A 76 0.82 10.44 12.07
C VAL A 76 0.93 9.47 13.23
N LEU A 77 0.95 10.02 14.43
CA LEU A 77 0.82 9.32 15.70
C LEU A 77 -0.67 9.19 16.05
N HIS A 78 -1.07 7.96 16.35
CA HIS A 78 -2.42 7.63 16.78
C HIS A 78 -2.42 7.20 18.24
N HIS A 79 -3.24 7.84 19.07
CA HIS A 79 -3.47 7.44 20.46
C HIS A 79 -4.75 6.59 20.54
N MET A 80 -4.62 5.35 21.02
CA MET A 80 -5.75 4.42 21.11
C MET A 80 -6.75 4.78 22.21
N ASP A 81 -6.28 5.35 23.33
CA ASP A 81 -7.14 5.69 24.47
C ASP A 81 -8.07 6.87 24.18
N THR A 82 -7.56 7.91 23.54
CA THR A 82 -8.29 9.16 23.29
C THR A 82 -8.88 9.22 21.87
N GLY A 83 -8.39 8.39 20.96
CA GLY A 83 -8.69 8.50 19.53
C GLY A 83 -8.05 9.71 18.86
N ASN A 84 -7.23 10.49 19.58
CA ASN A 84 -6.57 11.66 19.03
C ASN A 84 -5.44 11.25 18.08
N THR A 85 -5.24 12.07 17.07
CA THR A 85 -4.14 11.95 16.13
C THR A 85 -3.31 13.22 16.13
N SER A 86 -2.01 13.08 16.03
CA SER A 86 -1.09 14.20 15.90
C SER A 86 -0.04 13.90 14.85
N GLU A 87 0.42 14.93 14.15
CA GLU A 87 1.53 14.78 13.21
C GLU A 87 2.82 14.45 13.96
N PHE A 88 3.51 13.37 13.56
CA PHE A 88 4.79 12.95 14.13
C PHE A 88 5.97 13.35 13.24
N LEU A 89 5.87 13.12 11.93
CA LEU A 89 6.83 13.61 10.94
C LEU A 89 6.10 14.23 9.77
N SER A 90 6.53 15.42 9.39
CA SER A 90 5.98 16.12 8.23
C SER A 90 6.47 15.50 6.93
N ARG A 91 5.66 15.64 5.88
CA ARG A 91 6.02 15.22 4.52
C ARG A 91 7.30 15.93 4.02
N ASN A 92 7.45 17.20 4.35
CA ASN A 92 8.57 18.01 3.86
C ASN A 92 9.93 17.41 4.28
N ILE A 93 10.02 16.87 5.50
CA ILE A 93 11.25 16.22 5.99
C ILE A 93 11.58 14.98 5.16
N PHE A 94 10.58 14.19 4.77
CA PHE A 94 10.80 13.04 3.87
C PHE A 94 11.27 13.47 2.48
N ASP A 95 10.72 14.56 1.95
CA ASP A 95 11.09 15.07 0.62
C ASP A 95 12.51 15.66 0.62
N GLU A 96 12.90 16.37 1.68
CA GLU A 96 14.25 16.90 1.91
C GLU A 96 15.29 15.78 1.98
N GLU A 97 15.00 14.73 2.76
CA GLU A 97 15.88 13.55 2.93
C GLU A 97 15.77 12.53 1.79
N LYS A 98 14.86 12.74 0.83
CA LYS A 98 14.52 11.79 -0.23
C LYS A 98 14.25 10.38 0.31
N ALA A 99 13.55 10.31 1.43
CA ALA A 99 13.37 9.09 2.20
C ALA A 99 12.14 8.31 1.73
N SER A 100 12.31 7.01 1.46
CA SER A 100 11.21 6.11 1.14
C SER A 100 10.55 5.56 2.40
N ASP A 101 11.36 5.20 3.40
CA ASP A 101 10.91 4.62 4.66
C ASP A 101 11.61 5.25 5.87
N TYR A 102 11.18 4.87 7.08
CA TYR A 102 11.69 5.39 8.34
C TYR A 102 11.64 4.35 9.46
N LEU A 103 12.57 4.49 10.42
CA LEU A 103 12.62 3.71 11.65
C LEU A 103 12.75 4.65 12.84
N VAL A 104 11.94 4.46 13.87
CA VAL A 104 11.96 5.32 15.07
C VAL A 104 12.69 4.61 16.20
N SER A 105 13.59 5.32 16.88
CA SER A 105 14.26 4.85 18.09
C SER A 105 13.25 4.54 19.21
N ALA A 106 13.58 3.60 20.10
CA ALA A 106 12.69 3.22 21.19
C ALA A 106 12.41 4.37 22.18
N ASP A 107 13.36 5.32 22.32
CA ASP A 107 13.17 6.54 23.12
C ASP A 107 12.53 7.72 22.36
N ARG A 108 12.20 7.53 21.08
CA ARG A 108 11.54 8.50 20.18
C ARG A 108 12.31 9.79 19.93
N LYS A 109 13.59 9.84 20.31
CA LYS A 109 14.42 11.04 20.11
C LYS A 109 15.00 11.11 18.72
N TYR A 110 15.22 9.95 18.11
CA TYR A 110 15.84 9.81 16.81
C TYR A 110 14.96 9.06 15.83
N VAL A 111 14.99 9.50 14.58
CA VAL A 111 14.38 8.84 13.44
C VAL A 111 15.48 8.54 12.43
N CYS A 112 15.52 7.31 11.94
CA CYS A 112 16.39 6.93 10.85
C CYS A 112 15.58 6.94 9.56
N PHE A 113 16.00 7.74 8.58
CA PHE A 113 15.38 7.79 7.27
C PHE A 113 16.11 6.88 6.30
N GLU A 114 15.36 6.06 5.58
CA GLU A 114 15.88 5.14 4.56
C GLU A 114 15.74 5.79 3.18
N SER A 115 16.86 5.93 2.46
CA SER A 115 16.92 6.47 1.10
C SER A 115 17.74 5.55 0.17
N ASN A 116 17.73 5.82 -1.14
CA ASN A 116 18.46 5.03 -2.15
C ASN A 116 18.18 3.51 -2.09
N TYR A 117 16.92 3.11 -1.88
CA TYR A 117 16.52 1.71 -1.84
C TYR A 117 16.82 0.99 -3.16
N THR A 118 17.54 -0.12 -3.08
CA THR A 118 17.83 -1.00 -4.22
C THR A 118 17.56 -2.47 -3.87
N LYS A 119 16.56 -3.05 -4.54
CA LYS A 119 16.15 -4.44 -4.33
C LYS A 119 17.27 -5.41 -4.75
N GLN A 120 17.53 -6.44 -3.95
CA GLN A 120 18.45 -7.52 -4.29
C GLN A 120 17.70 -8.87 -4.41
N TRP A 121 17.01 -9.26 -3.34
CA TRP A 121 16.22 -10.50 -3.26
C TRP A 121 14.87 -10.22 -2.61
N ARG A 122 14.04 -11.26 -2.41
CA ARG A 122 12.68 -11.11 -1.85
C ARG A 122 12.62 -10.25 -0.58
N HIS A 123 13.59 -10.39 0.33
CA HIS A 123 13.70 -9.62 1.58
C HIS A 123 15.06 -8.93 1.77
N SER A 124 15.94 -8.98 0.76
CA SER A 124 17.26 -8.34 0.82
C SER A 124 17.31 -7.13 -0.09
N PHE A 125 17.94 -6.06 0.38
CA PHE A 125 18.10 -4.81 -0.33
C PHE A 125 19.33 -4.07 0.19
N ASN A 126 19.76 -3.03 -0.53
CA ASN A 126 20.68 -2.04 0.01
C ASN A 126 19.97 -0.69 0.09
N ALA A 127 20.26 0.08 1.13
CA ALA A 127 19.79 1.44 1.30
C ALA A 127 20.86 2.31 1.97
N SER A 128 20.70 3.62 1.84
CA SER A 128 21.42 4.64 2.60
C SER A 128 20.54 5.09 3.76
N TYR A 129 21.17 5.49 4.87
CA TYR A 129 20.43 5.90 6.06
C TYR A 129 20.95 7.23 6.61
N SER A 130 20.04 8.15 6.91
CA SER A 130 20.33 9.39 7.66
C SER A 130 19.66 9.33 9.03
N ILE A 131 20.30 9.89 10.06
CA ILE A 131 19.72 9.97 11.41
C ILE A 131 19.24 11.39 11.64
N PHE A 132 17.97 11.54 11.96
CA PHE A 132 17.31 12.79 12.26
C PHE A 132 17.04 12.88 13.76
N ASP A 133 17.43 13.99 14.36
CA ASP A 133 17.13 14.32 15.75
C ASP A 133 15.83 15.13 15.84
N MET A 134 14.86 14.58 16.56
CA MET A 134 13.54 15.17 16.73
C MET A 134 13.56 16.46 17.57
N ALA A 135 14.55 16.64 18.44
CA ALA A 135 14.64 17.84 19.29
C ALA A 135 15.19 19.04 18.52
N SER A 136 16.24 18.83 17.72
CA SER A 136 16.86 19.88 16.91
C SER A 136 16.24 20.04 15.52
N LEU A 137 15.39 19.10 15.10
CA LEU A 137 14.78 19.01 13.78
C LEU A 137 15.83 19.04 12.66
N LYS A 138 16.95 18.33 12.88
CA LYS A 138 18.07 18.28 11.94
C LYS A 138 18.63 16.88 11.83
N VAL A 139 19.19 16.59 10.66
CA VAL A 139 20.02 15.41 10.45
C VAL A 139 21.34 15.59 11.18
N ILE A 140 21.72 14.57 11.94
CA ILE A 140 23.01 14.49 12.59
C ILE A 140 24.01 13.80 11.65
N GLU A 141 25.25 14.29 11.65
CA GLU A 141 26.33 13.61 10.95
C GLU A 141 26.57 12.25 11.61
N SER A 142 26.29 11.19 10.84
CA SER A 142 26.51 9.82 11.27
C SER A 142 27.55 9.16 10.38
N GLN A 143 28.39 8.30 10.95
CA GLN A 143 29.39 7.53 10.21
C GLN A 143 28.79 6.27 9.56
N ILE A 144 27.48 6.26 9.28
CA ILE A 144 26.81 5.13 8.64
C ILE A 144 27.26 5.09 7.17
N PRO A 145 27.77 3.94 6.66
CA PRO A 145 28.13 3.81 5.26
C PRO A 145 26.94 4.04 4.32
N GLN A 146 27.20 4.47 3.10
CA GLN A 146 26.12 4.74 2.14
C GLN A 146 25.38 3.47 1.68
N GLN A 147 26.03 2.30 1.75
CA GLN A 147 25.44 1.03 1.33
C GLN A 147 25.29 0.10 2.53
N VAL A 148 24.08 0.05 3.07
CA VAL A 148 23.72 -0.77 4.23
C VAL A 148 22.72 -1.83 3.78
N GLN A 149 22.94 -3.08 4.20
CA GLN A 149 22.06 -4.22 3.93
C GLN A 149 20.97 -4.37 4.99
N TYR A 150 21.25 -3.96 6.22
CA TYR A 150 20.31 -4.02 7.32
C TYR A 150 20.62 -2.94 8.35
N LEU A 151 19.59 -2.26 8.84
CA LEU A 151 19.70 -1.33 9.96
C LEU A 151 18.49 -1.50 10.86
N GLU A 152 18.71 -1.53 12.17
CA GLU A 152 17.63 -1.60 13.14
C GLU A 152 18.01 -0.88 14.45
N TRP A 153 17.02 -0.27 15.10
CA TRP A 153 17.17 0.27 16.45
C TRP A 153 17.13 -0.86 17.48
N ALA A 154 17.87 -0.70 18.56
CA ALA A 154 17.74 -1.56 19.73
C ALA A 154 16.33 -1.42 20.33
N PRO A 155 15.79 -2.47 20.96
CA PRO A 155 14.44 -2.44 21.54
C PRO A 155 14.29 -1.45 22.70
N THR A 156 15.39 -0.94 23.24
CA THR A 156 15.42 0.02 24.35
C THR A 156 16.46 1.11 24.11
N GLY A 157 16.10 2.36 24.39
CA GLY A 157 16.97 3.52 24.19
C GLY A 157 17.13 3.88 22.71
N ASN A 158 18.36 4.23 22.33
CA ASN A 158 18.71 4.76 21.00
C ASN A 158 19.98 4.12 20.43
N LYS A 159 20.33 2.90 20.86
CA LYS A 159 21.40 2.13 20.21
C LYS A 159 20.89 1.61 18.86
N LEU A 160 21.79 1.41 17.90
CA LEU A 160 21.44 0.87 16.58
C LEU A 160 22.45 -0.20 16.15
N GLY A 161 22.00 -1.15 15.35
CA GLY A 161 22.82 -2.14 14.67
C GLY A 161 22.80 -1.91 13.17
N VAL A 162 23.95 -2.09 12.51
CA VAL A 162 24.11 -1.93 11.06
C VAL A 162 24.83 -3.14 10.50
N ALA A 163 24.35 -3.69 9.39
CA ALA A 163 25.05 -4.68 8.59
C ALA A 163 25.37 -4.10 7.21
N THR A 164 26.65 -4.15 6.84
CA THR A 164 27.15 -3.69 5.53
C THR A 164 27.48 -4.88 4.64
N PRO A 165 27.44 -4.72 3.31
CA PRO A 165 27.88 -5.78 2.40
C PRO A 165 29.34 -6.15 2.66
N ILE A 166 29.62 -7.46 2.66
CA ILE A 166 30.99 -7.98 2.74
C ILE A 166 31.64 -7.70 1.37
N THR A 167 32.42 -6.62 1.27
CA THR A 167 33.05 -6.24 -0.01
C THR A 167 34.36 -6.96 -0.28
N LEU A 168 35.00 -7.55 0.73
CA LEU A 168 36.18 -8.42 0.59
C LEU A 168 36.20 -9.50 1.68
N GLY A 169 35.96 -10.75 1.30
CA GLY A 169 36.11 -11.89 2.20
C GLY A 169 35.70 -13.20 1.54
N LYS A 170 36.65 -14.12 1.38
CA LYS A 170 36.36 -15.55 1.28
C LYS A 170 35.40 -15.89 2.44
N TRP A 171 34.33 -16.64 2.16
CA TRP A 171 33.37 -17.08 3.16
C TRP A 171 34.05 -17.97 4.22
N GLU A 172 34.62 -17.36 5.25
CA GLU A 172 35.05 -18.04 6.47
C GLU A 172 34.43 -17.32 7.67
N VAL A 173 33.72 -18.08 8.51
CA VAL A 173 33.21 -17.61 9.79
C VAL A 173 34.42 -17.45 10.71
N ILE A 174 34.90 -16.22 10.91
CA ILE A 174 36.16 -15.95 11.64
C ILE A 174 36.01 -15.71 13.16
N SER A 175 34.79 -15.51 13.70
CA SER A 175 34.40 -15.85 15.08
C SER A 175 33.00 -15.33 15.40
N ILE A 176 32.33 -15.98 16.36
CA ILE A 176 31.20 -15.40 17.10
C ILE A 176 31.71 -15.16 18.53
N SER A 177 31.98 -13.91 18.90
CA SER A 177 32.34 -13.55 20.26
C SER A 177 31.08 -13.25 21.09
N LYS A 178 30.81 -14.13 22.06
CA LYS A 178 29.80 -13.92 23.10
C LYS A 178 30.39 -12.99 24.17
N LEU A 179 29.83 -11.80 24.33
CA LEU A 179 30.14 -10.91 25.45
C LEU A 179 29.06 -11.03 26.53
N THR A 180 29.27 -11.96 27.46
CA THR A 180 28.66 -11.87 28.80
C THR A 180 29.69 -12.37 29.82
N LYS A 181 30.25 -11.43 30.60
CA LYS A 181 30.82 -11.71 31.91
C LYS A 181 29.67 -12.22 32.76
N ASP A 182 29.65 -13.51 33.06
CA ASP A 182 29.05 -14.14 34.24
C ASP A 182 29.18 -15.66 34.09
N ALA A 183 30.43 -16.11 33.99
CA ALA A 183 30.83 -17.50 34.17
C ALA A 183 31.95 -17.54 35.22
N MET A 184 31.54 -17.47 36.48
CA MET A 184 32.20 -18.08 37.63
C MET A 184 31.20 -19.05 38.26
#